data_AF-A0A1G1XJB3-F1
#
_entry.id   AF-A0A1G1XJB3-F1
#
_cell.length_a   1.000
_cell.length_b   1.000
_cell.length_c   1.000
_cell.angle_alpha   90.00
_cell.angle_beta   90.00
_cell.angle_gamma   90.00
#
_symmetry.space_group_name_H-M   'P 1'
#
loop_
_entity.id
_entity.type
_entity.pdbx_description
1 polymer ?
#
loop_
_entity_poly.entity_id
_entity_poly.type
_entity_poly.pdbx_seq_one_letter_code
_entity_poly.pdbx_strand_id
1 'polypeptide(L)'
;MIKLDPLSRTKKPRKVAKKKKIRFSPPKGLFLVVFSILVLIGVSFVSGEFFKGTDFSNCNSFVQTAISKTCSLGKGFFEKLSRAANNLGEPPHLIPEVIDVSVDSDGNGLIVLGKNLKIVEIYARTANAERFWGEASVSDLKGSSEAWRFEFPKEPILVEEIIVKAEPKDEREKAITFSLPLTGSVAIYQLIWGGDGADVFGVDLGLRQKLYSGQTAILNAGEVGINFKEVVSDSRCPIGVYCIWQGKVSANLNLYFSNQLPAEVILSLDPQNPESAFFDATKDLRIRLVSVGPEVSSKKINLETEDYYVVISVEKK
;
A
#
# COMPACT_ATOMS: atom_id res chain seq x y z
N MET A 1 7.25 -56.20 -2.71
CA MET A 1 6.34 -55.94 -3.86
C MET A 1 5.18 -55.12 -3.32
N ILE A 2 5.28 -53.79 -3.40
CA ILE A 2 4.29 -52.86 -2.83
C ILE A 2 3.55 -52.24 -4.02
N LYS A 3 2.26 -52.55 -4.16
CA LYS A 3 1.35 -51.91 -5.12
C LYS A 3 0.97 -50.54 -4.58
N LEU A 4 1.26 -49.49 -5.34
CA LEU A 4 0.74 -48.15 -5.11
C LEU A 4 -0.45 -47.92 -6.04
N ASP A 5 -1.60 -47.59 -5.45
CA ASP A 5 -2.80 -47.18 -6.17
C ASP A 5 -2.68 -45.72 -6.66
N PRO A 6 -3.25 -45.37 -7.83
CA PRO A 6 -3.20 -44.02 -8.36
C PRO A 6 -4.29 -43.13 -7.74
N LEU A 7 -3.86 -42.05 -7.08
CA LEU A 7 -4.73 -40.97 -6.63
C LEU A 7 -5.22 -40.15 -7.83
N SER A 8 -6.43 -40.47 -8.29
CA SER A 8 -7.24 -39.66 -9.19
C SER A 8 -7.73 -38.39 -8.48
N ARG A 9 -7.17 -37.22 -8.82
CA ARG A 9 -7.68 -35.91 -8.41
C ARG A 9 -8.60 -35.36 -9.51
N THR A 10 -9.91 -35.55 -9.36
CA THR A 10 -10.91 -34.82 -10.15
C THR A 10 -11.08 -33.41 -9.58
N LYS A 11 -10.59 -32.38 -10.28
CA LYS A 11 -10.90 -30.97 -9.98
C LYS A 11 -12.38 -30.70 -10.27
N LYS A 12 -13.13 -30.30 -9.22
CA LYS A 12 -14.52 -29.83 -9.34
C LYS A 12 -14.55 -28.41 -9.94
N PRO A 13 -15.45 -28.11 -10.90
CA PRO A 13 -15.57 -26.78 -11.47
C PRO A 13 -16.13 -25.77 -10.45
N ARG A 14 -15.46 -24.63 -10.31
CA ARG A 14 -15.81 -23.50 -9.43
C ARG A 14 -17.01 -22.77 -10.06
N LYS A 15 -18.17 -22.79 -9.40
CA LYS A 15 -19.37 -22.05 -9.85
C LYS A 15 -19.13 -20.54 -9.69
N VAL A 16 -19.16 -19.81 -10.80
CA VAL A 16 -19.10 -18.34 -10.83
C VAL A 16 -20.42 -17.77 -10.33
N ALA A 17 -20.39 -17.07 -9.20
CA ALA A 17 -21.55 -16.38 -8.64
C ALA A 17 -21.93 -15.17 -9.49
N LYS A 18 -23.19 -15.12 -9.95
CA LYS A 18 -23.75 -13.99 -10.70
C LYS A 18 -23.86 -12.76 -9.78
N LYS A 19 -23.15 -11.68 -10.12
CA LYS A 19 -23.27 -10.35 -9.48
C LYS A 19 -24.71 -9.82 -9.63
N LYS A 20 -25.40 -9.64 -8.50
CA LYS A 20 -26.70 -8.98 -8.41
C LYS A 20 -26.48 -7.46 -8.50
N LYS A 21 -27.11 -6.82 -9.48
CA LYS A 21 -27.06 -5.37 -9.72
C LYS A 21 -27.98 -4.68 -8.71
N ILE A 22 -27.42 -4.08 -7.66
CA ILE A 22 -28.16 -3.30 -6.67
C ILE A 22 -28.42 -1.92 -7.26
N ARG A 23 -29.70 -1.55 -7.46
CA ARG A 23 -30.10 -0.18 -7.81
C ARG A 23 -30.21 0.63 -6.52
N PHE A 24 -29.39 1.65 -6.37
CA PHE A 24 -29.51 2.66 -5.32
C PHE A 24 -30.59 3.66 -5.72
N SER A 25 -31.61 3.82 -4.87
CA SER A 25 -32.60 4.90 -4.96
C SER A 25 -32.27 5.91 -3.86
N PRO A 26 -32.06 7.19 -4.17
CA PRO A 26 -31.75 8.18 -3.15
C PRO A 26 -33.00 8.52 -2.31
N PRO A 27 -32.87 8.70 -0.99
CA PRO A 27 -33.98 9.09 -0.14
C PRO A 27 -34.41 10.53 -0.43
N LYS A 28 -35.66 10.70 -0.87
CA LYS A 28 -36.34 12.00 -0.98
C LYS A 28 -36.66 12.49 0.43
N GLY A 29 -35.77 13.28 1.04
CA GLY A 29 -36.04 13.87 2.36
C GLY A 29 -34.94 14.75 2.95
N LEU A 30 -33.69 14.68 2.46
CA LEU A 30 -32.55 15.37 3.09
C LEU A 30 -32.21 16.76 2.50
N PHE A 31 -33.06 17.33 1.64
CA PHE A 31 -32.76 18.60 0.97
C PHE A 31 -33.30 19.85 1.69
N LEU A 32 -34.18 19.70 2.69
CA LEU A 32 -34.83 20.83 3.36
C LEU A 32 -34.14 21.31 4.64
N VAL A 33 -33.28 20.49 5.27
CA VAL A 33 -32.61 20.87 6.53
C VAL A 33 -31.30 21.64 6.28
N VAL A 34 -30.62 21.40 5.16
CA VAL A 34 -29.34 22.05 4.83
C VAL A 34 -29.51 23.54 4.48
N PHE A 35 -30.68 23.94 3.96
CA PHE A 35 -30.93 25.35 3.59
C PHE A 35 -31.14 26.28 4.81
N SER A 36 -31.54 25.76 5.97
CA SER A 36 -31.79 26.60 7.15
C SER A 36 -30.50 26.90 7.94
N ILE A 37 -29.53 25.99 7.92
CA ILE A 37 -28.23 26.18 8.59
C ILE A 37 -27.30 27.08 7.75
N LEU A 38 -27.39 27.04 6.42
CA LEU A 38 -26.61 27.94 5.54
C LEU A 38 -27.03 29.42 5.64
N VAL A 39 -28.29 29.72 5.98
CA VAL A 39 -28.74 31.10 6.20
C VAL A 39 -28.19 31.68 7.52
N LEU A 40 -27.95 30.84 8.53
CA LEU A 40 -27.32 31.30 9.78
C LEU A 40 -25.79 31.46 9.66
N ILE A 41 -25.13 30.64 8.84
CA ILE A 41 -23.67 30.74 8.62
C ILE A 41 -23.33 31.86 7.61
N GLY A 42 -24.21 32.14 6.64
CA GLY A 42 -24.03 33.22 5.66
C GLY A 42 -24.04 34.63 6.26
N VAL A 43 -24.58 34.82 7.47
CA VAL A 43 -24.51 36.10 8.19
C VAL A 43 -23.18 36.26 8.95
N SER A 44 -22.47 35.18 9.23
CA SER A 44 -21.18 35.22 9.97
C SER A 44 -19.96 35.40 9.07
N PHE A 45 -20.05 35.14 7.76
CA PHE A 45 -18.88 35.14 6.86
C PHE A 45 -18.67 36.44 6.06
N VAL A 46 -19.54 37.44 6.19
CA VAL A 46 -19.34 38.78 5.57
C VAL A 46 -18.60 39.75 6.49
N SER A 47 -18.09 39.30 7.65
CA SER A 47 -17.45 40.19 8.65
C SER A 47 -15.96 39.91 8.90
N GLY A 48 -15.32 39.00 8.15
CA GLY A 48 -14.00 38.46 8.52
C GLY A 48 -12.75 39.17 7.97
N GLU A 49 -12.79 39.81 6.80
CA GLU A 49 -11.55 40.24 6.13
C GLU A 49 -11.47 41.70 5.65
N PHE A 50 -12.31 42.60 6.16
CA PHE A 50 -12.30 44.01 5.74
C PHE A 50 -11.87 45.05 6.79
N PHE A 51 -11.20 44.63 7.87
CA PHE A 51 -10.81 45.55 8.95
C PHE A 51 -9.34 45.44 9.36
N LYS A 52 -8.46 45.89 8.46
CA LYS A 52 -7.18 46.49 8.86
C LYS A 52 -7.08 47.86 8.18
N GLY A 53 -7.39 48.92 8.93
CA GLY A 53 -6.87 50.26 8.63
C GLY A 53 -7.86 51.34 8.18
N THR A 54 -9.10 51.38 8.68
CA THR A 54 -9.92 52.59 8.54
C THR A 54 -10.57 52.99 9.86
N ASP A 55 -10.37 54.26 10.23
CA ASP A 55 -11.04 54.94 11.34
C ASP A 55 -12.55 54.98 11.09
N PHE A 56 -13.32 54.26 11.90
CA PHE A 56 -14.78 54.32 11.92
C PHE A 56 -15.26 55.38 12.91
N SER A 57 -15.04 56.66 12.58
CA SER A 57 -15.64 57.78 13.33
C SER A 57 -17.00 58.22 12.77
N ASN A 58 -17.50 57.64 11.68
CA ASN A 58 -18.79 58.02 11.08
C ASN A 58 -19.61 56.80 10.65
N CYS A 59 -20.11 56.03 11.62
CA CYS A 59 -21.21 55.09 11.39
C CYS A 59 -22.56 55.71 11.78
N ASN A 60 -23.30 56.01 10.71
CA ASN A 60 -24.72 56.33 10.58
C ASN A 60 -25.64 55.95 11.77
N SER A 61 -26.41 56.93 12.26
CA SER A 61 -27.30 56.85 13.44
C SER A 61 -28.50 55.92 13.30
N PHE A 62 -28.72 55.32 12.13
CA PHE A 62 -29.91 54.51 11.85
C PHE A 62 -29.77 53.02 12.25
N VAL A 63 -28.55 52.46 12.25
CA VAL A 63 -28.31 51.06 12.63
C VAL A 63 -28.11 50.90 14.15
N GLN A 64 -27.59 51.93 14.82
CA GLN A 64 -27.45 51.93 16.28
C GLN A 64 -28.81 51.94 17.02
N THR A 65 -29.87 52.45 16.40
CA THR A 65 -31.20 52.49 17.04
C THR A 65 -31.93 51.14 16.98
N ALA A 66 -31.63 50.28 16.00
CA ALA A 66 -32.21 48.94 15.91
C ALA A 66 -31.46 47.92 16.80
N ILE A 67 -30.14 48.06 16.95
CA ILE A 67 -29.32 47.18 17.79
C ILE A 67 -29.44 47.56 19.28
N SER A 68 -29.61 48.84 19.63
CA SER A 68 -29.75 49.25 21.04
C SER A 68 -31.07 48.86 21.70
N LYS A 69 -32.13 48.55 20.94
CA LYS A 69 -33.43 48.11 21.51
C LYS A 69 -33.57 46.60 21.68
N THR A 70 -32.70 45.80 21.08
CA THR A 70 -32.68 44.32 21.25
C THR A 70 -31.54 43.84 22.16
N CYS A 71 -30.59 44.71 22.51
CA CYS A 71 -29.47 44.41 23.42
C CYS A 71 -29.69 44.86 24.88
N SER A 72 -30.93 44.88 25.39
CA SER A 72 -31.20 44.97 26.84
C SER A 72 -31.38 43.59 27.49
N LEU A 73 -31.24 42.51 26.71
CA LEU A 73 -31.09 41.13 27.20
C LEU A 73 -29.73 40.95 27.90
N GLY A 74 -29.68 41.51 29.11
CA GLY A 74 -28.99 40.99 30.28
C GLY A 74 -27.49 40.78 30.17
N LYS A 75 -26.71 41.79 30.63
CA LYS A 75 -25.35 41.56 31.17
C LYS A 75 -25.33 40.36 32.15
N GLY A 76 -26.41 40.13 32.89
CA GLY A 76 -26.55 38.99 33.79
C GLY A 76 -26.74 37.62 33.13
N PHE A 77 -27.13 37.54 31.85
CA PHE A 77 -27.27 36.26 31.14
C PHE A 77 -25.91 35.75 30.66
N PHE A 78 -25.07 36.63 30.12
CA PHE A 78 -23.68 36.30 29.75
C PHE A 78 -22.81 35.96 30.97
N GLU A 79 -22.97 36.65 32.11
CA GLU A 79 -22.28 36.26 33.35
C GLU A 79 -22.73 34.88 33.86
N LYS A 80 -24.02 34.54 33.72
CA LYS A 80 -24.52 33.20 34.09
C LYS A 80 -24.00 32.11 33.15
N LEU A 81 -23.93 32.38 31.84
CA LEU A 81 -23.34 31.45 30.86
C LEU A 81 -21.83 31.28 31.07
N SER A 82 -21.09 32.35 31.36
CA SER A 82 -19.65 32.27 31.66
C SER A 82 -19.37 31.49 32.94
N ARG A 83 -20.15 31.70 34.03
CA ARG A 83 -20.01 30.89 35.25
C ARG A 83 -20.42 29.43 35.04
N ALA A 84 -21.45 29.17 34.22
CA ALA A 84 -21.84 27.81 33.87
C ALA A 84 -20.76 27.11 33.03
N ALA A 85 -20.11 27.82 32.11
CA ALA A 85 -19.00 27.31 31.32
C ALA A 85 -17.76 26.99 32.18
N ASN A 86 -17.44 27.82 33.17
CA ASN A 86 -16.31 27.57 34.09
C ASN A 86 -16.56 26.41 35.07
N ASN A 87 -17.81 25.96 35.22
CA ASN A 87 -18.18 24.82 36.06
C ASN A 87 -18.32 23.51 35.28
N LEU A 88 -18.23 23.53 33.95
CA LEU A 88 -18.02 22.32 33.17
C LEU A 88 -16.59 21.88 33.47
N GLY A 89 -16.42 20.90 34.36
CA GLY A 89 -15.11 20.30 34.64
C GLY A 89 -14.42 19.89 33.34
N GLU A 90 -13.08 19.90 33.34
CA GLU A 90 -12.33 19.53 32.15
C GLU A 90 -12.86 18.21 31.57
N PRO A 91 -13.05 18.13 30.23
CA PRO A 91 -13.51 16.89 29.61
C PRO A 91 -12.57 15.74 30.02
N PRO A 92 -13.11 14.53 30.24
CA PRO A 92 -12.33 13.40 30.70
C PRO A 92 -11.17 13.15 29.74
N HIS A 93 -9.98 13.02 30.30
CA HIS A 93 -8.76 12.80 29.53
C HIS A 93 -8.82 11.46 28.81
N LEU A 94 -8.83 11.49 27.48
CA LEU A 94 -8.94 10.30 26.64
C LEU A 94 -7.54 9.81 26.26
N ILE A 95 -7.11 8.70 26.88
CA ILE A 95 -5.80 8.10 26.59
C ILE A 95 -5.86 7.38 25.23
N PRO A 96 -4.99 7.72 24.27
CA PRO A 96 -4.87 6.98 23.02
C PRO A 96 -4.28 5.59 23.26
N GLU A 97 -4.75 4.60 22.50
CA GLU A 97 -4.26 3.23 22.62
C GLU A 97 -4.31 2.54 21.25
N VAL A 98 -3.19 1.94 20.83
CA VAL A 98 -3.16 0.96 19.73
C VAL A 98 -3.21 -0.42 20.36
N ILE A 99 -4.29 -1.15 20.13
CA ILE A 99 -4.59 -2.44 20.75
C ILE A 99 -3.96 -3.58 19.97
N ASP A 100 -4.11 -3.54 18.64
CA ASP A 100 -3.65 -4.61 17.75
C ASP A 100 -3.36 -4.07 16.35
N VAL A 101 -2.43 -4.71 15.66
CA VAL A 101 -2.07 -4.43 14.27
C VAL A 101 -1.90 -5.76 13.54
N SER A 102 -2.77 -6.03 12.58
CA SER A 102 -2.82 -7.31 11.87
C SER A 102 -3.00 -7.11 10.37
N VAL A 103 -2.54 -8.05 9.57
CA VAL A 103 -2.90 -8.11 8.14
C VAL A 103 -4.35 -8.59 8.00
N ASP A 104 -5.11 -8.00 7.08
CA ASP A 104 -6.46 -8.43 6.80
C ASP A 104 -6.48 -9.89 6.29
N SER A 105 -7.58 -10.57 6.57
CA SER A 105 -7.90 -11.92 6.14
C SER A 105 -7.79 -12.16 4.62
N ASP A 106 -7.91 -11.10 3.80
CA ASP A 106 -7.75 -11.17 2.35
C ASP A 106 -6.32 -10.90 1.87
N GLY A 107 -5.41 -10.55 2.78
CA GLY A 107 -4.01 -10.20 2.49
C GLY A 107 -3.82 -8.83 1.83
N ASN A 108 -4.88 -8.06 1.57
CA ASN A 108 -4.81 -6.84 0.75
C ASN A 108 -4.65 -5.56 1.59
N GLY A 109 -4.55 -5.67 2.91
CA GLY A 109 -4.45 -4.50 3.76
C GLY A 109 -4.00 -4.78 5.18
N LEU A 110 -3.80 -3.70 5.91
CA LEU A 110 -3.51 -3.68 7.33
C LEU A 110 -4.75 -3.20 8.09
N ILE A 111 -5.04 -3.86 9.21
CA ILE A 111 -6.06 -3.47 10.17
C ILE A 111 -5.36 -3.03 11.45
N VAL A 112 -5.64 -1.82 11.90
CA VAL A 112 -5.19 -1.26 13.17
C VAL A 112 -6.40 -1.09 14.07
N LEU A 113 -6.42 -1.79 15.21
CA LEU A 113 -7.43 -1.63 16.23
C LEU A 113 -6.92 -0.66 17.30
N GLY A 114 -7.69 0.37 17.62
CA GLY A 114 -7.30 1.34 18.63
C GLY A 114 -8.45 2.11 19.27
N LYS A 115 -8.13 2.98 20.21
CA LYS A 115 -9.07 3.87 20.90
C LYS A 115 -8.54 5.29 20.90
N ASN A 116 -9.46 6.25 20.79
CA ASN A 116 -9.17 7.68 20.89
C ASN A 116 -8.11 8.15 19.88
N LEU A 117 -8.10 7.55 18.68
CA LEU A 117 -7.17 7.88 17.61
C LEU A 117 -7.83 8.88 16.65
N LYS A 118 -7.07 9.90 16.24
CA LYS A 118 -7.50 10.94 15.31
C LYS A 118 -7.09 10.58 13.88
N ILE A 119 -5.85 10.15 13.72
CA ILE A 119 -5.22 9.83 12.43
C ILE A 119 -4.35 8.57 12.66
N VAL A 120 -4.33 7.68 11.67
CA VAL A 120 -3.46 6.51 11.66
C VAL A 120 -2.69 6.48 10.35
N GLU A 121 -1.39 6.73 10.41
CA GLU A 121 -0.48 6.76 9.27
C GLU A 121 0.37 5.49 9.22
N ILE A 122 0.53 4.96 8.00
CA ILE A 122 1.37 3.79 7.75
C ILE A 122 2.66 4.27 7.07
N TYR A 123 3.78 3.83 7.61
CA TYR A 123 5.12 4.09 7.08
C TYR A 123 5.78 2.76 6.71
N ALA A 124 6.53 2.79 5.61
CA ALA A 124 7.39 1.71 5.16
C ALA A 124 8.84 2.10 5.40
N ARG A 125 9.57 1.31 6.20
CA ARG A 125 11.01 1.46 6.37
C ARG A 125 11.73 0.50 5.44
N THR A 126 12.72 1.04 4.74
CA THR A 126 13.64 0.35 3.85
C THR A 126 15.06 0.50 4.38
N ALA A 127 16.03 -0.20 3.79
CA ALA A 127 17.44 -0.10 4.15
C ALA A 127 17.97 1.34 4.23
N ASN A 128 17.41 2.24 3.42
CA ASN A 128 17.94 3.60 3.24
C ASN A 128 16.99 4.72 3.70
N ALA A 129 15.71 4.43 3.96
CA ALA A 129 14.71 5.47 4.25
C ALA A 129 13.45 4.92 4.92
N GLU A 130 12.83 5.75 5.75
CA GLU A 130 11.44 5.62 6.17
C GLU A 130 10.56 6.48 5.27
N ARG A 131 9.46 5.93 4.76
CA ARG A 131 8.58 6.59 3.80
C ARG A 131 7.14 6.51 4.26
N PHE A 132 6.43 7.62 4.18
CA PHE A 132 4.98 7.62 4.34
C PHE A 132 4.34 6.80 3.22
N TRP A 133 3.53 5.82 3.60
CA TRP A 133 2.89 4.89 2.67
C TRP A 133 1.43 5.24 2.42
N GLY A 134 0.74 5.77 3.45
CA GLY A 134 -0.59 6.33 3.35
C GLY A 134 -1.29 6.40 4.69
N GLU A 135 -2.50 6.97 4.68
CA GLU A 135 -3.35 7.10 5.85
C GLU A 135 -4.40 5.97 5.84
N ALA A 136 -4.58 5.31 6.99
CA ALA A 136 -5.63 4.33 7.18
C ALA A 136 -6.98 5.03 7.33
N SER A 137 -8.04 4.43 6.78
CA SER A 137 -9.40 4.94 6.90
C SER A 137 -10.18 4.17 7.97
N VAL A 138 -11.04 4.86 8.72
CA VAL A 138 -11.94 4.20 9.68
C VAL A 138 -12.88 3.26 8.93
N SER A 139 -12.83 1.97 9.24
CA SER A 139 -13.60 0.91 8.60
C SER A 139 -14.85 0.53 9.40
N ASP A 140 -14.71 0.36 10.72
CA ASP A 140 -15.79 -0.06 11.61
C ASP A 140 -15.61 0.52 13.02
N LEU A 141 -16.73 0.73 13.72
CA LEU A 141 -16.77 1.04 15.15
C LEU A 141 -17.24 -0.20 15.92
N LYS A 142 -16.37 -0.73 16.80
CA LYS A 142 -16.70 -1.87 17.67
C LYS A 142 -16.68 -1.42 19.12
N GLY A 143 -17.82 -0.93 19.61
CA GLY A 143 -17.94 -0.42 20.98
C GLY A 143 -17.14 0.86 21.16
N SER A 144 -16.19 0.85 22.11
CA SER A 144 -15.28 1.98 22.36
C SER A 144 -14.02 1.98 21.49
N SER A 145 -13.85 0.98 20.62
CA SER A 145 -12.68 0.83 19.76
C SER A 145 -13.03 1.09 18.30
N GLU A 146 -12.05 1.61 17.57
CA GLU A 146 -12.11 1.98 16.15
C GLU A 146 -11.19 1.06 15.37
N ALA A 147 -11.69 0.53 14.25
CA ALA A 147 -10.89 -0.27 13.34
C ALA A 147 -10.48 0.58 12.14
N TRP A 148 -9.18 0.75 11.93
CA TRP A 148 -8.60 1.52 10.85
C TRP A 148 -8.03 0.57 9.79
N ARG A 149 -8.35 0.80 8.53
CA ARG A 149 -7.95 -0.05 7.41
C ARG A 149 -7.07 0.72 6.45
N PHE A 150 -5.93 0.14 6.11
CA PHE A 150 -5.03 0.62 5.06
C PHE A 150 -4.92 -0.44 3.97
N GLU A 151 -5.13 -0.06 2.71
CA GLU A 151 -4.97 -1.00 1.58
C GLU A 151 -3.51 -0.98 1.12
N PHE A 152 -2.90 -2.16 1.00
CA PHE A 152 -1.55 -2.27 0.46
C PHE A 152 -1.53 -1.90 -1.03
N PRO A 153 -0.43 -1.32 -1.53
CA PRO A 153 -0.31 -1.07 -2.96
C PRO A 153 -0.28 -2.39 -3.73
N LYS A 154 -0.88 -2.38 -4.92
CA LYS A 154 -0.90 -3.54 -5.82
C LYS A 154 0.48 -3.88 -6.36
N GLU A 155 1.31 -2.85 -6.53
CA GLU A 155 2.68 -3.00 -7.00
C GLU A 155 3.61 -3.26 -5.81
N PRO A 156 4.40 -4.34 -5.83
CA PRO A 156 5.29 -4.67 -4.73
C PRO A 156 6.38 -3.63 -4.50
N ILE A 157 6.67 -3.35 -3.24
CA ILE A 157 7.75 -2.48 -2.79
C ILE A 157 8.57 -3.26 -1.76
N LEU A 158 9.89 -3.19 -1.83
CA LEU A 158 10.73 -3.86 -0.83
C LEU A 158 10.76 -3.03 0.44
N VAL A 159 10.22 -3.61 1.51
CA VAL A 159 10.06 -2.98 2.82
C VAL A 159 10.66 -3.91 3.87
N GLU A 160 11.48 -3.37 4.75
CA GLU A 160 12.13 -4.12 5.85
C GLU A 160 11.31 -4.08 7.13
N GLU A 161 10.48 -3.06 7.31
CA GLU A 161 9.63 -2.90 8.49
C GLU A 161 8.44 -2.00 8.15
N ILE A 162 7.27 -2.35 8.70
CA ILE A 162 6.05 -1.54 8.59
C ILE A 162 5.78 -0.91 9.94
N ILE A 163 5.59 0.41 9.93
CA ILE A 163 5.45 1.23 11.12
C ILE A 163 4.10 1.93 11.06
N VAL A 164 3.36 1.85 12.16
CA VAL A 164 2.11 2.56 12.38
C VAL A 164 2.40 3.75 13.28
N LYS A 165 2.03 4.95 12.84
CA LYS A 165 2.03 6.15 13.68
C LYS A 165 0.59 6.61 13.86
N ALA A 166 0.13 6.69 15.10
CA ALA A 166 -1.24 7.06 15.44
C ALA A 166 -1.25 8.35 16.25
N GLU A 167 -1.96 9.36 15.75
CA GLU A 167 -2.16 10.62 16.46
C GLU A 167 -3.39 10.52 17.38
N PRO A 168 -3.31 11.02 18.63
CA PRO A 168 -4.44 11.05 19.55
C PRO A 168 -5.51 12.08 19.16
N LYS A 169 -6.76 11.84 19.60
CA LYS A 169 -7.83 12.87 19.56
C LYS A 169 -7.59 14.02 20.53
N ASP A 170 -6.98 13.75 21.68
CA ASP A 170 -6.55 14.78 22.62
C ASP A 170 -5.16 15.30 22.21
N GLU A 171 -5.08 16.54 21.74
CA GLU A 171 -3.83 17.14 21.24
C GLU A 171 -2.78 17.35 22.34
N ARG A 172 -3.14 17.14 23.61
CA ARG A 172 -2.20 17.12 24.74
C ARG A 172 -1.35 15.85 24.78
N GLU A 173 -1.83 14.77 24.15
CA GLU A 173 -1.16 13.48 24.13
C GLU A 173 -0.16 13.35 22.99
N LYS A 174 0.81 12.44 23.17
CA LYS A 174 1.85 12.18 22.15
C LYS A 174 1.37 11.12 21.14
N ALA A 175 1.86 11.24 19.91
CA ALA A 175 1.67 10.20 18.91
C ALA A 175 2.26 8.86 19.38
N ILE A 176 1.53 7.78 19.08
CA ILE A 176 1.94 6.41 19.38
C ILE A 176 2.60 5.84 18.13
N THR A 177 3.75 5.21 18.30
CA THR A 177 4.44 4.48 17.23
C THR A 177 4.45 3.00 17.56
N PHE A 178 4.08 2.17 16.58
CA PHE A 178 4.07 0.73 16.69
C PHE A 178 4.71 0.10 15.45
N SER A 179 5.59 -0.87 15.64
CA SER A 179 6.18 -1.64 14.55
C SER A 179 5.57 -3.03 14.49
N LEU A 180 5.24 -3.51 13.29
CA LEU A 180 4.79 -4.90 13.14
C LEU A 180 5.87 -5.87 13.65
N PRO A 181 5.49 -7.01 14.26
CA PRO A 181 6.43 -8.02 14.74
C PRO A 181 7.07 -8.85 13.60
N LEU A 182 7.11 -8.28 12.38
CA LEU A 182 7.68 -8.89 11.19
C LEU A 182 8.71 -7.95 10.60
N THR A 183 9.94 -8.43 10.47
CA THR A 183 11.07 -7.67 9.92
C THR A 183 11.72 -8.40 8.76
N GLY A 184 12.28 -7.65 7.83
CA GLY A 184 13.03 -8.15 6.68
C GLY A 184 12.18 -8.25 5.41
N SER A 185 12.77 -7.84 4.28
CA SER A 185 12.10 -7.72 2.99
C SER A 185 11.47 -9.01 2.49
N VAL A 186 12.10 -10.17 2.73
CA VAL A 186 11.54 -11.47 2.33
C VAL A 186 10.24 -11.77 3.07
N ALA A 187 10.24 -11.61 4.39
CA ALA A 187 9.09 -11.97 5.22
C ALA A 187 7.89 -11.03 4.95
N ILE A 188 8.15 -9.73 4.85
CA ILE A 188 7.12 -8.74 4.52
C ILE A 188 6.60 -8.94 3.10
N TYR A 189 7.48 -9.20 2.14
CA TYR A 189 7.04 -9.46 0.77
C TYR A 189 6.16 -10.71 0.69
N GLN A 190 6.57 -11.81 1.34
CA GLN A 190 5.77 -13.03 1.38
C GLN A 190 4.39 -12.78 2.00
N LEU A 191 4.33 -12.00 3.08
CA LEU A 191 3.08 -11.67 3.77
C LEU A 191 2.11 -10.86 2.90
N ILE A 192 2.62 -9.89 2.12
CA ILE A 192 1.78 -8.93 1.40
C ILE A 192 1.55 -9.34 -0.07
N TRP A 193 2.59 -9.77 -0.78
CA TRP A 193 2.56 -10.01 -2.22
C TRP A 193 2.89 -11.45 -2.62
N GLY A 194 3.39 -12.29 -1.71
CA GLY A 194 3.70 -13.69 -2.01
C GLY A 194 2.47 -14.51 -2.39
N GLY A 195 1.30 -14.20 -1.84
CA GLY A 195 0.09 -14.97 -2.09
C GLY A 195 0.24 -16.47 -1.73
N ASP A 196 -0.77 -17.26 -2.07
CA ASP A 196 -0.75 -18.71 -1.84
C ASP A 196 0.17 -19.39 -2.85
N GLY A 197 1.41 -19.67 -2.45
CA GLY A 197 2.32 -20.54 -3.18
C GLY A 197 3.36 -19.86 -4.08
N ALA A 198 3.54 -18.54 -4.01
CA ALA A 198 4.78 -17.98 -4.56
C ALA A 198 5.94 -18.29 -3.62
N ASP A 199 7.00 -18.90 -4.17
CA ASP A 199 8.24 -19.10 -3.44
C ASP A 199 9.04 -17.80 -3.48
N VAL A 200 9.16 -17.17 -2.32
CA VAL A 200 9.98 -15.97 -2.10
C VAL A 200 11.14 -16.34 -1.20
N PHE A 201 12.37 -16.03 -1.60
CA PHE A 201 13.54 -16.36 -0.81
C PHE A 201 14.67 -15.34 -0.97
N GLY A 202 15.56 -15.32 0.03
CA GLY A 202 16.71 -14.43 0.08
C GLY A 202 17.87 -14.92 -0.81
N VAL A 203 18.60 -14.00 -1.43
CA VAL A 203 19.82 -14.29 -2.21
C VAL A 203 20.96 -13.34 -1.83
N ASP A 204 22.19 -13.83 -1.92
CA ASP A 204 23.40 -13.02 -1.72
C ASP A 204 24.01 -12.55 -3.03
N LEU A 205 24.75 -11.43 -2.98
CA LEU A 205 25.49 -10.89 -4.11
C LEU A 205 26.53 -11.89 -4.65
N GLY A 206 26.69 -11.91 -5.98
CA GLY A 206 27.64 -12.75 -6.69
C GLY A 206 27.22 -14.21 -6.83
N LEU A 207 26.15 -14.65 -6.15
CA LEU A 207 25.66 -16.01 -6.28
C LEU A 207 24.76 -16.15 -7.52
N ARG A 208 24.85 -17.33 -8.15
CA ARG A 208 23.96 -17.73 -9.24
C ARG A 208 22.72 -18.35 -8.63
N GLN A 209 21.57 -17.75 -8.89
CA GLN A 209 20.30 -18.23 -8.39
C GLN A 209 19.44 -18.79 -9.51
N LYS A 210 18.92 -20.00 -9.28
CA LYS A 210 17.87 -20.59 -10.13
C LYS A 210 16.49 -20.07 -9.69
N LEU A 211 15.70 -19.59 -10.63
CA LEU A 211 14.31 -19.16 -10.43
C LEU A 211 13.39 -19.86 -11.43
N TYR A 212 12.33 -20.49 -10.94
CA TYR A 212 11.24 -20.98 -11.79
C TYR A 212 10.22 -19.88 -12.07
N SER A 213 9.41 -20.05 -13.11
CA SER A 213 8.36 -19.08 -13.46
C SER A 213 7.45 -18.81 -12.24
N GLY A 214 7.21 -17.54 -11.96
CA GLY A 214 6.45 -17.06 -10.81
C GLY A 214 7.25 -16.88 -9.51
N GLN A 215 8.47 -17.42 -9.40
CA GLN A 215 9.27 -17.28 -8.18
C GLN A 215 9.94 -15.90 -8.08
N THR A 216 10.17 -15.46 -6.84
CA THR A 216 10.81 -14.18 -6.53
C THR A 216 12.05 -14.39 -5.66
N ALA A 217 13.21 -13.94 -6.12
CA ALA A 217 14.40 -13.79 -5.29
C ALA A 217 14.52 -12.36 -4.79
N ILE A 218 14.78 -12.16 -3.50
CA ILE A 218 15.05 -10.84 -2.91
C ILE A 218 16.48 -10.82 -2.42
N LEU A 219 17.24 -9.81 -2.83
CA LEU A 219 18.61 -9.64 -2.36
C LEU A 219 18.58 -9.39 -0.84
N ASN A 220 19.43 -10.09 -0.08
CA ASN A 220 19.46 -9.99 1.39
C ASN A 220 19.77 -8.57 1.89
N ALA A 221 20.41 -7.73 1.07
CA ALA A 221 20.58 -6.30 1.33
C ALA A 221 19.28 -5.47 1.20
N GLY A 222 18.16 -6.09 0.81
CA GLY A 222 16.84 -5.46 0.72
C GLY A 222 16.66 -4.49 -0.45
N GLU A 223 17.65 -4.35 -1.34
CA GLU A 223 17.67 -3.30 -2.36
C GLU A 223 16.90 -3.66 -3.63
N VAL A 224 16.91 -4.95 -4.01
CA VAL A 224 16.37 -5.45 -5.29
C VAL A 224 15.67 -6.79 -5.10
N GLY A 225 14.50 -6.92 -5.71
CA GLY A 225 13.69 -8.13 -5.79
C GLY A 225 13.49 -8.46 -7.26
N ILE A 226 13.59 -9.74 -7.60
CA ILE A 226 13.62 -10.23 -8.97
C ILE A 226 12.59 -11.34 -9.08
N ASN A 227 11.50 -11.09 -9.79
CA ASN A 227 10.50 -12.09 -10.11
C ASN A 227 10.66 -12.54 -11.55
N PHE A 228 10.82 -13.85 -11.76
CA PHE A 228 10.86 -14.42 -13.10
C PHE A 228 9.43 -14.67 -13.59
N LYS A 229 9.00 -13.89 -14.59
CA LYS A 229 7.64 -13.99 -15.12
C LYS A 229 7.51 -15.15 -16.10
N GLU A 230 8.22 -15.07 -17.23
CA GLU A 230 8.12 -16.05 -18.31
C GLU A 230 9.27 -15.92 -19.32
N VAL A 231 9.44 -16.94 -20.16
CA VAL A 231 10.27 -16.83 -21.37
C VAL A 231 9.43 -16.24 -22.49
N VAL A 232 9.89 -15.12 -23.05
CA VAL A 232 9.19 -14.39 -24.14
C VAL A 232 9.47 -15.03 -25.49
N SER A 233 10.70 -15.49 -25.70
CA SER A 233 11.10 -16.17 -26.93
C SER A 233 12.25 -17.13 -26.67
N ASP A 234 12.20 -18.30 -27.30
CA ASP A 234 13.25 -19.30 -27.25
C ASP A 234 13.46 -19.92 -28.63
N SER A 235 14.59 -19.60 -29.25
CA SER A 235 15.04 -20.16 -30.53
C SER A 235 16.35 -20.93 -30.39
N ARG A 236 16.75 -21.27 -29.15
CA ARG A 236 18.02 -21.98 -28.89
C ARG A 236 18.11 -23.27 -29.71
N CYS A 237 19.34 -23.57 -30.14
CA CYS A 237 19.60 -24.80 -30.86
C CYS A 237 19.35 -26.02 -29.95
N PRO A 238 18.52 -26.99 -30.37
CA PRO A 238 18.28 -28.16 -29.55
C PRO A 238 19.55 -29.01 -29.33
N ILE A 239 19.64 -29.65 -28.17
CA ILE A 239 20.76 -30.54 -27.85
C ILE A 239 20.90 -31.63 -28.92
N GLY A 240 22.13 -31.83 -29.41
CA GLY A 240 22.45 -32.84 -30.40
C GLY A 240 22.06 -32.48 -31.84
N VAL A 241 21.58 -31.26 -32.08
CA VAL A 241 21.32 -30.74 -33.42
C VAL A 241 22.45 -29.79 -33.83
N TYR A 242 22.89 -29.88 -35.08
CA TYR A 242 23.82 -28.92 -35.65
C TYR A 242 23.03 -27.74 -36.22
N CYS A 243 23.07 -26.59 -35.55
CA CYS A 243 22.46 -25.37 -36.05
C CYS A 243 23.48 -24.51 -36.77
N ILE A 244 23.10 -23.97 -37.93
CA ILE A 244 23.88 -22.97 -38.66
C ILE A 244 23.92 -21.64 -37.89
N TRP A 245 22.85 -21.35 -37.15
CA TRP A 245 22.71 -20.14 -36.33
C TRP A 245 22.55 -20.52 -34.85
N GLN A 246 23.35 -19.91 -33.98
CA GLN A 246 23.19 -20.00 -32.54
C GLN A 246 21.96 -19.16 -32.17
N GLY A 247 20.80 -19.79 -32.03
CA GLY A 247 19.58 -19.07 -31.65
C GLY A 247 19.68 -18.37 -30.30
N LYS A 248 18.62 -17.66 -29.91
CA LYS A 248 18.59 -16.81 -28.71
C LYS A 248 17.44 -17.17 -27.80
N VAL A 249 17.53 -16.77 -26.53
CA VAL A 249 16.43 -16.87 -25.58
C VAL A 249 16.28 -15.57 -24.81
N SER A 250 15.04 -15.16 -24.56
CA SER A 250 14.71 -13.92 -23.86
C SER A 250 13.75 -14.21 -22.71
N ALA A 251 14.10 -13.76 -21.51
CA ALA A 251 13.33 -13.92 -20.29
C ALA A 251 12.79 -12.56 -19.82
N ASN A 252 11.51 -12.53 -19.42
CA ASN A 252 10.87 -11.37 -18.83
C ASN A 252 10.96 -11.44 -17.30
N LEU A 253 11.51 -10.40 -16.70
CA LEU A 253 11.68 -10.25 -15.26
C LEU A 253 10.96 -9.00 -14.77
N ASN A 254 10.24 -9.11 -13.65
CA ASN A 254 9.80 -7.95 -12.89
C ASN A 254 10.84 -7.65 -11.81
N LEU A 255 11.29 -6.40 -11.76
CA LEU A 255 12.21 -5.91 -10.76
C LEU A 255 11.47 -5.01 -9.78
N TYR A 256 11.70 -5.26 -8.49
CA TYR A 256 11.17 -4.45 -7.39
C TYR A 256 12.34 -3.79 -6.68
N PHE A 257 12.15 -2.54 -6.28
CA PHE A 257 13.19 -1.74 -5.63
C PHE A 257 12.67 -1.20 -4.30
N SER A 258 13.58 -0.91 -3.38
CA SER A 258 13.25 -0.21 -2.15
C SER A 258 12.94 1.27 -2.40
N ASN A 259 13.60 1.87 -3.40
CA ASN A 259 13.60 3.31 -3.59
C ASN A 259 13.02 3.83 -4.91
N GLN A 260 12.62 2.96 -5.83
CA GLN A 260 12.15 3.29 -7.17
C GLN A 260 10.88 2.49 -7.52
N LEU A 261 10.18 2.92 -8.58
CA LEU A 261 9.04 2.17 -9.11
C LEU A 261 9.49 0.82 -9.69
N PRO A 262 8.62 -0.21 -9.66
CA PRO A 262 8.92 -1.48 -10.31
C PRO A 262 9.25 -1.30 -11.80
N ALA A 263 10.12 -2.16 -12.31
CA ALA A 263 10.50 -2.17 -13.71
C ALA A 263 10.30 -3.56 -14.32
N GLU A 264 9.70 -3.63 -15.51
CA GLU A 264 9.66 -4.85 -16.31
C GLU A 264 10.84 -4.83 -17.28
N VAL A 265 11.68 -5.88 -17.26
CA VAL A 265 12.90 -5.96 -18.08
C VAL A 265 12.95 -7.28 -18.84
N ILE A 266 13.42 -7.21 -20.08
CA ILE A 266 13.66 -8.40 -20.91
C ILE A 266 15.16 -8.58 -21.04
N LEU A 267 15.69 -9.65 -20.44
CA LEU A 267 17.09 -10.05 -20.60
C LEU A 267 17.20 -11.16 -21.63
N SER A 268 18.22 -11.12 -22.47
CA SER A 268 18.41 -12.08 -23.55
C SER A 268 19.80 -12.69 -23.55
N LEU A 269 19.87 -13.99 -23.82
CA LEU A 269 21.11 -14.67 -24.18
C LEU A 269 21.20 -14.68 -25.70
N ASP A 270 21.76 -13.60 -26.25
CA ASP A 270 21.97 -13.41 -27.69
C ASP A 270 23.49 -13.39 -27.99
N PRO A 271 24.03 -14.38 -28.71
CA PRO A 271 25.44 -14.40 -29.09
C PRO A 271 25.88 -13.19 -29.91
N GLN A 272 24.97 -12.56 -30.65
CA GLN A 272 25.25 -11.35 -31.43
C GLN A 272 25.19 -10.08 -30.59
N ASN A 273 24.55 -10.12 -29.42
CA ASN A 273 24.44 -8.99 -28.51
C ASN A 273 24.55 -9.43 -27.03
N PRO A 274 25.77 -9.72 -26.54
CA PRO A 274 25.98 -10.17 -25.16
C PRO A 274 25.52 -9.18 -24.10
N GLU A 275 25.50 -7.87 -24.40
CA GLU A 275 25.04 -6.82 -23.48
C GLU A 275 23.55 -6.94 -23.15
N SER A 276 22.75 -7.59 -24.01
CA SER A 276 21.33 -7.84 -23.74
C SER A 276 21.08 -8.80 -22.57
N ALA A 277 22.12 -9.49 -22.09
CA ALA A 277 22.03 -10.35 -20.91
C ALA A 277 22.07 -9.56 -19.58
N PHE A 278 22.33 -8.25 -19.63
CA PHE A 278 22.56 -7.43 -18.44
C PHE A 278 21.50 -6.33 -18.27
N PHE A 279 21.24 -5.97 -17.02
CA PHE A 279 20.49 -4.79 -16.67
C PHE A 279 21.11 -4.09 -15.46
N ASP A 280 21.32 -2.78 -15.62
CA ASP A 280 21.89 -1.91 -14.62
C ASP A 280 20.81 -1.47 -13.62
N ALA A 281 20.51 -2.35 -12.66
CA ALA A 281 19.40 -2.22 -11.72
C ALA A 281 19.51 -0.98 -10.82
N THR A 282 20.71 -0.67 -10.35
CA THR A 282 20.99 0.55 -9.59
C THR A 282 22.32 1.16 -10.07
N LYS A 283 22.79 2.22 -9.40
CA LYS A 283 24.11 2.78 -9.64
C LYS A 283 25.21 1.73 -9.42
N ASP A 284 25.04 0.89 -8.40
CA ASP A 284 26.08 -0.02 -7.90
C ASP A 284 25.78 -1.49 -8.20
N LEU A 285 24.58 -1.83 -8.67
CA LEU A 285 24.16 -3.21 -8.94
C LEU A 285 23.84 -3.44 -10.42
N ARG A 286 24.24 -4.62 -10.89
CA ARG A 286 23.94 -5.16 -12.22
C ARG A 286 23.35 -6.56 -12.08
N ILE A 287 22.24 -6.79 -12.75
CA ILE A 287 21.61 -8.10 -12.87
C ILE A 287 22.06 -8.72 -14.19
N ARG A 288 22.37 -10.02 -14.18
CA ARG A 288 22.77 -10.78 -15.35
C ARG A 288 21.89 -12.02 -15.50
N LEU A 289 21.38 -12.25 -16.70
CA LEU A 289 20.87 -13.54 -17.11
C LEU A 289 22.05 -14.46 -17.48
N VAL A 290 22.21 -15.55 -16.73
CA VAL A 290 23.33 -16.49 -16.90
C VAL A 290 22.95 -17.66 -17.79
N SER A 291 21.77 -18.24 -17.57
CA SER A 291 21.24 -19.32 -18.41
C SER A 291 19.71 -19.36 -18.33
N VAL A 292 19.09 -20.02 -19.31
CA VAL A 292 17.66 -20.36 -19.29
C VAL A 292 17.55 -21.86 -19.42
N GLY A 293 16.61 -22.48 -18.72
CA GLY A 293 16.28 -23.89 -18.85
C GLY A 293 14.77 -24.11 -18.90
N PRO A 294 14.33 -25.34 -19.19
CA PRO A 294 15.16 -26.49 -19.53
C PRO A 294 15.86 -26.31 -20.88
N GLU A 295 16.87 -27.14 -21.16
CA GLU A 295 17.50 -27.17 -22.48
C GLU A 295 16.52 -27.73 -23.51
N VAL A 296 16.51 -27.16 -24.71
CA VAL A 296 15.60 -27.59 -25.77
C VAL A 296 16.09 -28.94 -26.31
N SER A 297 15.22 -29.97 -26.29
CA SER A 297 15.52 -31.27 -26.89
C SER A 297 15.01 -31.34 -28.33
N SER A 298 15.67 -32.13 -29.18
CA SER A 298 15.17 -32.44 -30.53
C SER A 298 13.88 -33.27 -30.53
N LYS A 299 13.59 -33.96 -29.42
CA LYS A 299 12.28 -34.59 -29.20
C LYS A 299 11.28 -33.48 -28.90
N LYS A 300 10.14 -33.51 -29.59
CA LYS A 300 9.02 -32.58 -29.42
C LYS A 300 8.43 -32.73 -28.02
N ILE A 301 9.05 -32.08 -27.04
CA ILE A 301 8.50 -31.89 -25.70
C ILE A 301 7.67 -30.62 -25.78
N ASN A 302 6.39 -30.71 -25.42
CA ASN A 302 5.57 -29.53 -25.25
C ASN A 302 5.96 -28.90 -23.91
N LEU A 303 6.83 -27.89 -23.94
CA LEU A 303 7.24 -27.15 -22.75
C LEU A 303 6.15 -26.14 -22.40
N GLU A 304 5.62 -26.22 -21.17
CA GLU A 304 4.72 -25.19 -20.63
C GLU A 304 5.55 -24.05 -20.01
N THR A 305 4.94 -22.89 -19.81
CA THR A 305 5.64 -21.71 -19.25
C THR A 305 6.21 -22.01 -17.86
N GLU A 306 5.51 -22.82 -17.09
CA GLU A 306 5.83 -23.24 -15.74
C GLU A 306 7.05 -24.18 -15.66
N ASP A 307 7.39 -24.85 -16.77
CA ASP A 307 8.55 -25.74 -16.83
C ASP A 307 9.87 -24.95 -16.90
N TYR A 308 9.79 -23.68 -17.35
CA TYR A 308 10.97 -22.86 -17.51
C TYR A 308 11.56 -22.41 -16.17
N TYR A 309 12.88 -22.27 -16.19
CA TYR A 309 13.63 -21.59 -15.16
C TYR A 309 14.70 -20.71 -15.77
N VAL A 310 15.12 -19.71 -15.02
CA VAL A 310 16.31 -18.90 -15.34
C VAL A 310 17.36 -19.09 -14.26
N VAL A 311 18.62 -18.91 -14.63
CA VAL A 311 19.70 -18.70 -13.67
C VAL A 311 20.15 -17.26 -13.82
N ILE A 312 20.08 -16.50 -12.73
CA ILE A 312 20.49 -15.10 -12.67
C ILE A 312 21.68 -14.93 -11.73
N SER A 313 22.46 -13.88 -11.92
CA SER A 313 23.40 -13.38 -10.91
C SER A 313 23.17 -11.89 -10.68
N VAL A 314 23.39 -11.44 -9.44
CA VAL A 314 23.38 -10.02 -9.08
C VAL A 314 24.80 -9.65 -8.66
N GLU A 315 25.41 -8.72 -9.36
CA GLU A 315 26.83 -8.36 -9.19
C GLU A 315 26.94 -6.87 -8.86
N LYS A 316 27.99 -6.52 -8.13
CA LYS A 316 28.37 -5.13 -7.93
C LYS A 316 29.12 -4.63 -9.18
N LYS A 317 28.82 -3.41 -9.63
CA LYS A 317 29.52 -2.77 -10.76
C LYS A 317 30.94 -2.34 -10.40
#